data_AF-A0A972VA51-F1
#
_entry.id   AF-A0A972VA51-F1
#
_cell.length_a   1.000
_cell.length_b   1.000
_cell.length_c   1.000
_cell.angle_alpha   90.00
_cell.angle_beta   90.00
_cell.angle_gamma   90.00
#
_symmetry.space_group_name_H-M   'P 1'
#
loop_
_entity.id
_entity.type
_entity.pdbx_description
1 polymer ?
#
loop_
_entity_poly.entity_id
_entity_poly.type
_entity_poly.pdbx_seq_one_letter_code
_entity_poly.pdbx_strand_id
1 'polypeptide(L)'
;MPSFGDPDILLRMEANDVLVRVADEAAQDGWGTVLLAILPWMLFLGVYIWLWRGMARNVTGGLGGQGEIKKFLEGSAATESKGRPKVTFDDVAGQENAKREVAEVVDFLRNPESYTRLGADTPHGILMVGPPGTGKTLLARALAGEAGVPFFSISGSEFIEVFVGV
;
A
#
# COMPACT_ATOMS: atom_id res chain seq x y z
N MET A 1 8.37 4.12 68.62
CA MET A 1 9.02 5.01 67.64
C MET A 1 8.14 6.26 67.55
N PRO A 2 8.67 7.48 67.73
CA PRO A 2 7.86 8.69 67.58
C PRO A 2 7.40 8.82 66.12
N SER A 3 6.18 9.31 65.93
CA SER A 3 5.60 9.57 64.62
C SER A 3 6.33 10.74 63.94
N PHE A 4 6.83 10.53 62.72
CA PHE A 4 7.42 11.60 61.92
C PHE A 4 6.34 12.67 61.62
N GLY A 5 6.57 13.92 62.06
CA GLY A 5 5.70 15.06 61.73
C GLY A 5 5.02 15.80 62.90
N ASP A 6 5.39 15.54 64.15
CA ASP A 6 4.83 16.25 65.31
C ASP A 6 5.51 17.63 65.49
N PRO A 7 4.78 18.77 65.40
CA PRO A 7 5.35 20.12 65.37
C PRO A 7 6.07 20.54 66.66
N ASP A 8 5.83 19.85 67.77
CA ASP A 8 6.44 20.14 69.08
C ASP A 8 7.84 19.52 69.27
N ILE A 9 8.28 18.66 68.34
CA ILE A 9 9.58 17.97 68.47
C ILE A 9 10.75 18.95 68.31
N LEU A 10 10.64 19.92 67.39
CA LEU A 10 11.67 20.93 67.16
C LEU A 10 11.89 21.80 68.41
N LEU A 11 10.80 22.23 69.05
CA LEU A 11 10.83 23.01 70.29
C LEU A 11 11.45 22.25 71.47
N ARG A 12 11.19 20.94 71.58
CA ARG A 12 11.76 20.09 72.64
C ARG A 12 13.25 19.78 72.41
N MET A 13 13.70 19.77 71.16
CA MET A 13 15.10 19.60 70.80
C MET A 13 15.92 20.87 71.06
N GLU A 14 15.35 22.04 70.80
CA GLU A 14 15.96 23.35 71.10
C GLU A 14 16.05 23.60 72.61
N ALA A 15 15.03 23.24 73.39
CA ALA A 15 15.02 23.37 74.86
C ALA A 15 16.03 22.46 75.60
N ASN A 16 16.57 21.44 74.93
CA ASN A 16 17.56 20.51 75.51
C ASN A 16 18.97 20.68 74.90
N ASP A 17 19.21 21.79 74.19
CA ASP A 17 20.51 22.16 73.61
C ASP A 17 21.15 21.05 72.75
N VAL A 18 20.30 20.25 72.10
CA VAL A 18 20.75 19.15 71.25
C VAL A 18 21.23 19.74 69.94
N LEU A 19 22.52 19.59 69.65
CA LEU A 19 23.14 19.97 68.38
C LEU A 19 22.45 19.26 67.21
N VAL A 20 21.48 19.92 66.58
CA VAL A 20 20.86 19.47 65.34
C VAL A 20 21.87 19.66 64.22
N ARG A 21 22.69 18.64 63.99
CA ARG A 21 23.47 18.53 62.75
C ARG A 21 22.52 18.11 61.65
N VAL A 22 22.08 19.08 60.85
CA VAL A 22 21.60 18.79 59.50
C VAL A 22 22.77 18.11 58.80
N ALA A 23 22.64 16.82 58.51
CA ALA A 23 23.53 16.20 57.56
C ALA A 23 23.23 16.90 56.24
N ASP A 24 24.07 17.86 55.86
CA ASP A 24 24.09 18.37 54.49
C ASP A 24 24.10 17.12 53.61
N GLU A 25 23.02 16.89 52.87
CA GLU A 25 22.98 15.85 51.85
C GLU A 25 24.22 16.11 51.02
N ALA A 26 25.19 15.20 51.13
CA ALA A 26 26.48 15.34 50.51
C ALA A 26 26.22 15.81 49.08
N ALA A 27 26.71 17.00 48.76
CA ALA A 27 26.60 17.60 47.44
C ALA A 27 27.31 16.66 46.46
N GLN A 28 26.63 15.59 46.07
CA GLN A 28 27.00 14.75 44.97
C GLN A 28 26.54 15.51 43.75
N ASP A 29 27.48 16.31 43.23
CA ASP A 29 27.45 16.99 41.95
C ASP A 29 26.31 16.49 41.05
N GLY A 30 25.22 17.28 41.01
CA GLY A 30 23.94 16.89 40.42
C GLY A 30 24.04 16.51 38.94
N TRP A 31 25.11 16.88 38.26
CA TRP A 31 25.37 16.49 36.87
C TRP A 31 25.90 15.06 36.74
N GLY A 32 26.73 14.59 37.67
CA GLY A 32 27.28 13.23 37.66
C GLY A 32 26.17 12.20 37.87
N THR A 33 25.30 12.45 38.85
CA THR A 33 24.17 11.58 39.18
C THR A 33 23.14 11.55 38.06
N VAL A 34 22.86 12.70 37.41
CA VAL A 34 21.95 12.78 36.27
C VAL A 34 22.50 12.05 35.04
N LEU A 35 23.79 12.20 34.72
CA LEU A 35 24.41 11.46 33.60
C LEU A 35 24.38 9.94 33.84
N LEU A 36 24.64 9.51 35.07
CA LEU A 36 24.61 8.10 35.46
C LEU A 36 23.17 7.53 35.45
N ALA A 37 22.17 8.37 35.80
CA ALA A 37 20.76 8.01 35.73
C ALA A 37 20.22 7.92 34.28
N ILE A 38 20.78 8.70 33.35
CA ILE A 38 20.40 8.71 31.92
C ILE A 38 21.08 7.57 31.14
N LEU A 39 22.24 7.08 31.61
CA LEU A 39 23.03 6.05 30.95
C LEU A 39 22.24 4.75 30.64
N PRO A 40 21.41 4.19 31.55
CA PRO A 40 20.58 3.03 31.25
C PRO A 40 19.60 3.29 30.10
N TRP A 41 18.94 4.46 30.10
CA TRP A 41 17.98 4.85 29.06
C TRP A 41 18.65 5.03 27.70
N MET A 42 19.83 5.65 27.68
CA MET A 42 20.64 5.80 26.45
C MET A 42 21.11 4.45 25.90
N LEU A 43 21.49 3.52 26.77
CA LEU A 43 21.87 2.17 26.36
C LEU A 43 20.67 1.41 25.78
N PHE A 44 19.50 1.47 26.43
CA PHE A 44 18.27 0.89 25.90
C PHE A 44 17.88 1.50 24.56
N LEU A 45 17.95 2.83 24.42
CA LEU A 45 17.63 3.52 23.17
C LEU A 45 18.63 3.16 22.06
N GLY A 46 19.91 3.06 22.37
CA GLY A 46 20.95 2.65 21.42
C GLY A 46 20.76 1.22 20.93
N VAL A 47 20.49 0.27 21.83
CA VAL A 47 20.19 -1.13 21.48
C VAL A 47 18.87 -1.22 20.72
N TYR A 48 17.84 -0.47 21.13
CA TYR A 48 16.56 -0.40 20.43
C TYR A 48 16.73 0.10 19.00
N ILE A 49 17.46 1.20 18.79
CA ILE A 49 17.75 1.74 17.46
C ILE A 49 18.63 0.77 16.65
N TRP A 50 19.60 0.10 17.25
CA TRP A 50 20.44 -0.88 16.58
C TRP A 50 19.63 -2.11 16.12
N LEU A 51 18.76 -2.64 16.99
CA LEU A 51 17.81 -3.71 16.68
C LEU A 51 16.80 -3.28 15.61
N TRP A 52 16.23 -2.08 15.72
CA TRP A 52 15.31 -1.53 14.72
C TRP A 52 16.00 -1.29 13.37
N ARG A 53 17.26 -0.84 13.33
CA ARG A 53 18.03 -0.70 12.09
C ARG A 53 18.43 -2.05 11.49
N GLY A 54 18.50 -3.11 12.28
CA GLY A 54 18.66 -4.49 11.81
C GLY A 54 17.36 -5.07 11.26
N MET A 55 16.26 -4.88 11.97
CA MET A 55 14.93 -5.36 11.59
C MET A 55 14.36 -4.59 10.39
N ALA A 56 14.50 -3.27 10.32
CA ALA A 56 14.04 -2.46 9.18
C ALA A 56 14.69 -2.85 7.84
N ARG A 57 15.94 -3.31 7.84
CA ARG A 57 16.60 -3.82 6.63
C ARG A 57 16.01 -5.15 6.14
N ASN A 58 15.47 -5.97 7.05
CA ASN A 58 14.80 -7.23 6.70
C ASN A 58 13.28 -7.05 6.49
N VAL A 59 12.65 -6.05 7.13
CA VAL A 59 11.20 -5.76 7.07
C VAL A 59 10.82 -4.85 5.89
N THR A 60 11.77 -4.10 5.31
CA THR A 60 11.55 -3.45 4.01
C THR A 60 11.45 -4.49 2.86
N GLY A 61 11.78 -5.76 3.13
CA GLY A 61 11.71 -6.87 2.17
C GLY A 61 10.82 -8.05 2.58
N GLY A 62 10.19 -8.05 3.77
CA GLY A 62 9.38 -9.18 4.21
C GLY A 62 8.61 -8.91 5.50
N LEU A 63 7.29 -9.13 5.42
CA LEU A 63 6.27 -8.95 6.46
C LEU A 63 6.01 -7.50 6.89
N GLY A 64 4.96 -6.91 6.31
CA GLY A 64 4.28 -5.74 6.89
C GLY A 64 4.64 -4.37 6.29
N GLY A 65 5.37 -4.34 5.19
CA GLY A 65 5.63 -3.11 4.44
C GLY A 65 4.39 -2.60 3.73
N GLN A 66 4.16 -1.29 3.84
CA GLN A 66 3.19 -0.43 3.15
C GLN A 66 2.86 -0.77 1.66
N GLY A 67 3.66 -1.61 0.99
CA GLY A 67 3.45 -2.12 -0.36
C GLY A 67 2.45 -3.27 -0.50
N GLU A 68 2.23 -4.13 0.52
CA GLU A 68 1.26 -5.23 0.41
C GLU A 68 -0.19 -4.75 0.60
N ILE A 69 -0.41 -3.81 1.52
CA ILE A 69 -1.72 -3.19 1.73
C ILE A 69 -2.13 -2.38 0.49
N LYS A 70 -1.17 -1.71 -0.17
CA LYS A 70 -1.41 -1.01 -1.45
C LYS A 70 -1.75 -1.99 -2.59
N LYS A 71 -1.07 -3.13 -2.69
CA LYS A 71 -1.39 -4.19 -3.66
C LYS A 71 -2.76 -4.83 -3.42
N PHE A 72 -3.18 -4.96 -2.16
CA PHE A 72 -4.50 -5.49 -1.81
C PHE A 72 -5.62 -4.47 -2.11
N LEU A 73 -5.40 -3.17 -1.82
CA LEU A 73 -6.31 -2.08 -2.22
C LEU A 73 -6.41 -1.90 -3.75
N GLU A 74 -5.32 -2.09 -4.48
CA GLU A 74 -5.31 -2.09 -5.96
C GLU A 74 -5.88 -3.39 -6.55
N GLY A 75 -6.01 -4.47 -5.76
CA GLY A 75 -6.29 -5.84 -6.21
C GLY A 75 -7.75 -6.17 -6.52
N SER A 76 -8.72 -5.41 -6.01
CA SER A 76 -10.16 -5.69 -6.21
C SER A 76 -10.78 -5.10 -7.48
N ALA A 77 -10.01 -4.38 -8.31
CA ALA A 77 -10.54 -3.82 -9.58
C ALA A 77 -9.58 -3.95 -10.78
N ALA A 78 -8.43 -4.60 -10.63
CA ALA A 78 -7.33 -4.50 -11.61
C ALA A 78 -6.70 -5.83 -12.03
N THR A 79 -7.42 -6.96 -11.89
CA THR A 79 -6.89 -8.26 -12.30
C THR A 79 -7.57 -8.74 -13.58
N GLU A 80 -7.14 -8.17 -14.70
CA GLU A 80 -7.06 -8.83 -16.02
C GLU A 80 -6.25 -7.86 -16.92
N SER A 81 -4.95 -8.15 -17.07
CA SER A 81 -4.02 -7.54 -18.03
C SER A 81 -4.08 -6.00 -18.20
N LYS A 82 -3.46 -5.23 -17.28
CA LYS A 82 -3.03 -3.84 -17.54
C LYS A 82 -1.89 -3.73 -18.58
N GLY A 83 -1.77 -4.70 -19.49
CA GLY A 83 -0.78 -4.75 -20.55
C GLY A 83 -1.44 -4.64 -21.93
N ARG A 84 -0.79 -3.93 -22.85
CA ARG A 84 -1.11 -4.05 -24.28
C ARG A 84 -0.99 -5.52 -24.70
N PRO A 85 -2.03 -6.13 -25.28
CA PRO A 85 -1.92 -7.51 -25.76
C PRO A 85 -0.80 -7.62 -26.78
N LYS A 86 -0.01 -8.71 -26.68
CA LYS A 86 1.02 -9.05 -27.67
C LYS A 86 0.46 -9.77 -28.90
N VAL A 87 -0.80 -10.20 -28.84
CA VAL A 87 -1.48 -10.98 -29.88
C VAL A 87 -1.98 -10.03 -30.97
N THR A 88 -1.83 -10.40 -32.22
CA THR A 88 -2.18 -9.62 -33.43
C THR A 88 -3.08 -10.44 -34.37
N PHE A 89 -3.53 -9.86 -35.50
CA PHE A 89 -4.36 -10.60 -36.47
C PHE A 89 -3.61 -11.76 -37.14
N ASP A 90 -2.28 -11.71 -37.14
CA ASP A 90 -1.44 -12.81 -37.65
C ASP A 90 -1.53 -14.07 -36.77
N ASP A 91 -1.84 -13.90 -35.48
CA ASP A 91 -2.01 -15.01 -34.53
C ASP A 91 -3.39 -15.68 -34.61
N VAL A 92 -4.32 -15.09 -35.37
CA VAL A 92 -5.68 -15.63 -35.57
C VAL A 92 -5.74 -16.34 -36.91
N ALA A 93 -5.94 -17.67 -36.91
CA ALA A 93 -6.06 -18.41 -38.17
C ALA A 93 -7.49 -18.30 -38.76
N GLY A 94 -7.58 -17.96 -40.05
CA GLY A 94 -8.84 -17.87 -40.79
C GLY A 94 -9.73 -16.71 -40.36
N GLN A 95 -11.06 -16.89 -40.42
CA GLN A 95 -12.06 -15.87 -40.06
C GLN A 95 -11.90 -14.54 -40.83
N GLU A 96 -11.52 -14.62 -42.11
CA GLU A 96 -11.21 -13.46 -42.96
C GLU A 96 -12.34 -12.41 -43.02
N ASN A 97 -13.60 -12.85 -43.04
CA ASN A 97 -14.75 -11.95 -42.99
C ASN A 97 -14.81 -11.19 -41.66
N ALA A 98 -14.68 -11.90 -40.53
CA ALA A 98 -14.71 -11.28 -39.21
C ALA A 98 -13.51 -10.33 -39.01
N LYS A 99 -12.31 -10.73 -39.44
CA LYS A 99 -11.11 -9.87 -39.43
C LYS A 99 -11.33 -8.58 -40.21
N ARG A 100 -11.97 -8.66 -41.39
CA ARG A 100 -12.27 -7.49 -42.22
C ARG A 100 -13.25 -6.54 -41.54
N GLU A 101 -14.31 -7.07 -40.93
CA GLU A 101 -15.28 -6.26 -40.17
C GLU A 101 -14.64 -5.60 -38.96
N VAL A 102 -13.82 -6.33 -38.18
CA VAL A 102 -13.16 -5.73 -37.01
C VAL A 102 -11.99 -4.81 -37.37
N ALA A 103 -11.43 -4.90 -38.58
CA ALA A 103 -10.36 -4.01 -39.03
C ALA A 103 -10.82 -2.55 -39.13
N GLU A 104 -12.09 -2.30 -39.46
CA GLU A 104 -12.67 -0.95 -39.45
C GLU A 104 -12.63 -0.34 -38.04
N VAL A 105 -12.91 -1.17 -37.03
CA VAL A 105 -12.89 -0.77 -35.62
C VAL A 105 -11.45 -0.51 -35.16
N VAL A 106 -10.47 -1.25 -35.67
CA VAL A 106 -9.05 -0.97 -35.41
C VAL A 106 -8.64 0.40 -35.93
N ASP A 107 -9.05 0.77 -37.14
CA ASP A 107 -8.72 2.08 -37.71
C ASP A 107 -9.38 3.22 -36.91
N PHE A 108 -10.63 3.02 -36.49
CA PHE A 108 -11.30 3.92 -35.57
C PHE A 108 -10.53 4.09 -34.25
N LEU A 109 -10.12 2.99 -33.61
CA LEU A 109 -9.38 3.04 -32.34
C LEU A 109 -8.01 3.71 -32.48
N ARG A 110 -7.40 3.67 -33.66
CA ARG A 110 -6.12 4.35 -33.96
C ARG A 110 -6.30 5.85 -34.20
N ASN A 111 -7.40 6.27 -34.85
CA ASN A 111 -7.60 7.66 -35.28
C ASN A 111 -8.99 8.23 -34.92
N PRO A 112 -9.42 8.22 -33.65
CA PRO A 112 -10.79 8.57 -33.27
C PRO A 112 -11.17 10.02 -33.65
N GLU A 113 -10.23 10.97 -33.57
CA GLU A 113 -10.47 12.38 -33.88
C GLU A 113 -10.89 12.62 -35.34
N SER A 114 -10.40 11.80 -36.27
CA SER A 114 -10.76 11.92 -37.70
C SER A 114 -12.22 11.53 -37.93
N TYR A 115 -12.69 10.48 -37.27
CA TYR A 115 -14.08 10.03 -37.36
C TYR A 115 -15.04 11.02 -36.70
N THR A 116 -14.68 11.57 -35.53
CA THR A 116 -15.51 12.59 -34.87
C THR A 116 -15.61 13.87 -35.69
N ARG A 117 -14.53 14.31 -36.35
CA ARG A 117 -14.55 15.49 -37.23
C ARG A 117 -15.44 15.33 -38.46
N LEU A 118 -15.54 14.10 -38.99
CA LEU A 118 -16.41 13.76 -40.10
C LEU A 118 -17.88 13.60 -39.69
N GLY A 119 -18.17 13.63 -38.38
CA GLY A 119 -19.51 13.37 -37.85
C GLY A 119 -19.94 11.91 -38.00
N ALA A 120 -18.99 10.98 -38.11
CA ALA A 120 -19.28 9.56 -38.20
C ALA A 120 -19.81 9.02 -36.86
N ASP A 121 -20.87 8.21 -36.92
CA ASP A 121 -21.40 7.53 -35.73
C ASP A 121 -20.41 6.46 -35.25
N THR A 122 -20.12 6.47 -33.96
CA THR A 122 -19.08 5.61 -33.38
C THR A 122 -19.71 4.29 -32.91
N PRO A 123 -19.21 3.13 -33.36
CA PRO A 123 -19.72 1.86 -32.87
C PRO A 123 -19.47 1.71 -31.36
N HIS A 124 -20.55 1.56 -30.60
CA HIS A 124 -20.49 1.46 -29.14
C HIS A 124 -20.07 0.07 -28.63
N GLY A 125 -20.18 -0.97 -29.45
CA GLY A 125 -19.81 -2.32 -29.06
C GLY A 125 -20.01 -3.33 -30.18
N ILE A 126 -19.32 -4.47 -30.06
CA ILE A 126 -19.38 -5.58 -31.01
C ILE A 126 -19.79 -6.83 -30.22
N LEU A 127 -20.82 -7.53 -30.70
CA LEU A 127 -21.22 -8.82 -30.16
C LEU A 127 -20.71 -9.94 -31.06
N MET A 128 -19.76 -10.73 -30.56
CA MET A 128 -19.25 -11.90 -31.28
C MET A 128 -20.05 -13.15 -30.90
N VAL A 129 -20.76 -13.75 -31.86
CA VAL A 129 -21.59 -14.94 -31.65
C VAL A 129 -20.98 -16.15 -32.36
N GLY A 130 -21.00 -17.30 -31.69
CA GLY A 130 -20.61 -18.57 -32.32
C GLY A 130 -20.33 -19.68 -31.30
N PRO A 131 -20.16 -20.94 -31.74
CA PRO A 131 -19.86 -22.10 -30.90
C PRO A 131 -18.65 -21.87 -29.97
N PRO A 132 -18.55 -22.55 -28.81
CA PRO A 132 -17.38 -22.45 -27.95
C PRO A 132 -16.10 -22.87 -28.72
N GLY A 133 -14.97 -22.22 -28.41
CA GLY A 133 -13.67 -22.55 -29.04
C GLY A 133 -13.39 -21.94 -30.41
N THR A 134 -14.29 -21.11 -30.97
CA THR A 134 -14.09 -20.50 -32.30
C THR A 134 -13.19 -19.24 -32.32
N GLY A 135 -12.42 -19.01 -31.27
CA GLY A 135 -11.45 -17.89 -31.24
C GLY A 135 -12.04 -16.50 -31.02
N LYS A 136 -13.30 -16.35 -30.56
CA LYS A 136 -13.91 -15.02 -30.27
C LYS A 136 -13.06 -14.16 -29.33
N THR A 137 -12.67 -14.70 -28.18
CA THR A 137 -11.81 -14.00 -27.21
C THR A 137 -10.42 -13.74 -27.78
N LEU A 138 -9.91 -14.63 -28.62
CA LEU A 138 -8.61 -14.47 -29.27
C LEU A 138 -8.66 -13.33 -30.29
N LEU A 139 -9.72 -13.24 -31.10
CA LEU A 139 -9.95 -12.15 -32.05
C LEU A 139 -10.12 -10.80 -31.35
N ALA A 140 -10.83 -10.75 -30.21
CA ALA A 140 -10.94 -9.54 -29.41
C ALA A 140 -9.59 -9.08 -28.84
N ARG A 141 -8.74 -10.01 -28.38
CA ARG A 141 -7.37 -9.70 -27.92
C ARG A 141 -6.48 -9.23 -29.09
N ALA A 142 -6.60 -9.87 -30.25
CA ALA A 142 -5.89 -9.50 -31.46
C ALA A 142 -6.27 -8.10 -31.95
N LEU A 143 -7.56 -7.76 -31.95
CA LEU A 143 -8.08 -6.42 -32.28
C LEU A 143 -7.42 -5.34 -31.42
N ALA A 144 -7.35 -5.55 -30.10
CA ALA A 144 -6.72 -4.60 -29.20
C ALA A 144 -5.19 -4.50 -29.43
N GLY A 145 -4.54 -5.61 -29.78
CA GLY A 145 -3.11 -5.64 -30.11
C GLY A 145 -2.82 -4.89 -31.41
N GLU A 146 -3.66 -5.07 -32.42
CA GLU A 146 -3.62 -4.34 -33.69
C GLU A 146 -3.88 -2.85 -33.51
N ALA A 147 -4.78 -2.45 -32.63
CA ALA A 147 -5.02 -1.05 -32.32
C ALA A 147 -3.94 -0.45 -31.37
N GLY A 148 -3.11 -1.28 -30.72
CA GLY A 148 -2.11 -0.82 -29.76
C GLY A 148 -2.71 -0.28 -28.44
N VAL A 149 -3.96 -0.62 -28.15
CA VAL A 149 -4.73 -0.13 -27.00
C VAL A 149 -4.74 -1.16 -25.86
N PRO A 150 -5.00 -0.74 -24.60
CA PRO A 150 -5.20 -1.67 -23.50
C PRO A 150 -6.41 -2.60 -23.74
N PHE A 151 -6.34 -3.83 -23.23
CA PHE A 151 -7.42 -4.80 -23.32
C PHE A 151 -7.89 -5.20 -21.92
N PHE A 152 -9.16 -4.93 -21.62
CA PHE A 152 -9.80 -5.32 -20.38
C PHE A 152 -10.73 -6.50 -20.65
N SER A 153 -10.65 -7.53 -19.81
CA SER A 153 -11.51 -8.71 -19.89
C SER A 153 -12.24 -8.86 -18.57
N ILE A 154 -13.55 -9.06 -18.64
CA ILE A 154 -14.38 -9.38 -17.49
C ILE A 154 -15.38 -10.45 -17.91
N SER A 155 -15.57 -11.46 -17.07
CA SER A 155 -16.63 -12.44 -17.28
C SER A 155 -17.98 -11.84 -16.90
N GLY A 156 -19.05 -12.15 -17.64
CA GLY A 156 -20.40 -11.71 -17.29
C GLY A 156 -20.83 -12.20 -15.89
N SER A 157 -20.29 -13.33 -15.43
CA SER A 157 -20.51 -13.82 -14.06
C SER A 157 -19.85 -12.93 -13.00
N GLU A 158 -18.63 -12.45 -13.25
CA GLU A 158 -17.90 -11.53 -12.35
C GLU A 158 -18.60 -10.18 -12.26
N PHE A 159 -19.24 -9.73 -13.35
CA PHE A 159 -20.00 -8.48 -13.36
C PHE A 159 -21.19 -8.52 -12.38
N ILE A 160 -21.86 -9.65 -12.22
CA ILE A 160 -22.98 -9.80 -11.27
C ILE A 160 -22.48 -9.65 -9.83
N GLU A 161 -21.32 -10.22 -9.51
CA GLU A 161 -20.75 -10.17 -8.15
C GLU A 161 -20.39 -8.73 -7.73
N VAL A 162 -19.86 -7.92 -8.65
CA VAL A 162 -19.47 -6.52 -8.38
C VAL A 162 -20.67 -5.63 -8.06
N PHE A 163 -21.84 -5.89 -8.65
CA PHE A 163 -23.03 -5.06 -8.46
C PHE A 163 -24.01 -5.56 -7.40
N VAL A 164 -24.02 -6.86 -7.12
CA VAL A 164 -24.94 -7.42 -6.12
C VAL A 164 -24.42 -7.20 -4.70
N GLY A 165 -23.11 -7.04 -4.51
CA GLY A 165 -22.52 -6.82 -3.19
C GLY A 165 -22.69 -8.05 -2.29
N VAL A 166 -21.72 -8.27 -1.41
CA VAL A 166 -21.92 -9.08 -0.20
C VAL A 166 -22.33 -8.18 0.94
#